data_AF-A0A6B1D7G6-F1
#
_entry.id   AF-A0A6B1D7G6-F1
#
_cell.length_a   1.000
_cell.length_b   1.000
_cell.length_c   1.000
_cell.angle_alpha   90.00
_cell.angle_beta   90.00
_cell.angle_gamma   90.00
#
_symmetry.space_group_name_H-M   'P 1'
#
loop_
_entity.id
_entity.type
_entity.pdbx_description
1 polymer ?
#
loop_
_entity_poly.entity_id
_entity_poly.type
_entity_poly.pdbx_seq_one_letter_code
_entity_poly.pdbx_strand_id
1 'polypeptide(L)'
;MNVSATSSSALLDARLWSELSPWRISAAWSLAAAALVVGIGEVSQSVSPQTLVLLFLLVDPLWGNIWGGLATPETLPHITLTVQHRRPWLPYLVMGSPAARVLGMHGPGVLAISARAWLPGVAVALAAAAAIGMPAVWATLVVLGLAVTAWLQRYVALVPASVLHSLVVVAAPWFMGLTLFGLDPWSGLRWALILLWTLHVWGANSSLDNPGALRGLAGMAVAQAGIALLLIFGQAPLSLAVLCILWLATWVAVYRGQPLQNVQASWTAALLVSAAAMTQTVF
;
A
#
# COMPACT_ATOMS: atom_id res chain seq x y z
N MET A 1 -10.45 -35.89 -3.83
CA MET A 1 -10.64 -35.28 -5.16
C MET A 1 -9.27 -34.81 -5.63
N ASN A 2 -8.68 -35.52 -6.59
CA ASN A 2 -7.37 -35.16 -7.15
C ASN A 2 -7.58 -34.02 -8.15
N VAL A 3 -7.17 -32.81 -7.78
CA VAL A 3 -7.11 -31.69 -8.71
C VAL A 3 -5.94 -31.96 -9.65
N SER A 4 -6.23 -32.14 -10.94
CA SER A 4 -5.20 -32.17 -11.98
C SER A 4 -4.48 -30.81 -11.98
N ALA A 5 -3.15 -30.86 -11.89
CA ALA A 5 -2.30 -29.69 -12.04
C ALA A 5 -2.33 -29.25 -13.52
N THR A 6 -3.36 -28.48 -13.90
CA THR A 6 -3.28 -27.66 -15.10
C THR A 6 -2.24 -26.58 -14.83
N SER A 7 -1.14 -26.61 -15.58
CA SER A 7 -0.08 -25.62 -15.50
C SER A 7 -0.67 -24.23 -15.79
N SER A 8 -0.79 -23.41 -14.76
CA SER A 8 -1.08 -21.98 -14.91
C SER A 8 0.11 -21.32 -15.61
N SER A 9 -0.08 -20.86 -16.85
CA SER A 9 0.89 -20.05 -17.59
C SER A 9 0.75 -18.55 -17.26
N ALA A 10 0.52 -18.22 -15.99
CA ALA A 10 0.49 -16.82 -15.57
C ALA A 10 1.93 -16.29 -15.49
N LEU A 11 2.34 -15.50 -16.49
CA LEU A 11 3.62 -14.78 -16.47
C LEU A 11 3.62 -13.62 -15.45
N LEU A 12 2.44 -13.20 -14.98
CA LEU A 12 2.24 -12.12 -14.03
C LEU A 12 1.24 -12.57 -12.95
N ASP A 13 1.65 -12.49 -11.68
CA ASP A 13 0.76 -12.60 -10.52
C ASP A 13 0.24 -11.19 -10.21
N ALA A 14 -1.06 -10.96 -10.38
CA ALA A 14 -1.67 -9.67 -10.06
C ALA A 14 -2.16 -9.69 -8.61
N ARG A 15 -1.48 -8.95 -7.74
CA ARG A 15 -1.77 -8.93 -6.29
C ARG A 15 -2.49 -7.67 -5.90
N LEU A 16 -3.75 -7.81 -5.49
CA LEU A 16 -4.52 -6.69 -4.97
C LEU A 16 -4.19 -6.52 -3.48
N TRP A 17 -3.96 -5.29 -3.03
CA TRP A 17 -3.72 -5.03 -1.60
C TRP A 17 -4.90 -5.47 -0.71
N SER A 18 -6.09 -5.60 -1.31
CA SER A 18 -7.34 -6.02 -0.72
C SER A 18 -7.55 -7.53 -0.61
N GLU A 19 -6.54 -8.37 -0.86
CA GLU A 19 -6.60 -9.84 -0.89
C GLU A 19 -7.32 -10.51 0.31
N LEU A 20 -7.47 -9.84 1.45
CA LEU A 20 -8.21 -10.33 2.62
C LEU A 20 -9.57 -9.65 2.85
N SER A 21 -9.77 -8.44 2.32
CA SER A 21 -11.03 -7.69 2.41
C SER A 21 -11.03 -6.52 1.42
N PRO A 22 -12.09 -6.35 0.59
CA PRO A 22 -12.22 -5.21 -0.31
C PRO A 22 -12.29 -3.86 0.44
N TRP A 23 -12.62 -3.91 1.73
CA TRP A 23 -12.83 -2.75 2.58
C TRP A 23 -11.60 -2.35 3.41
N ARG A 24 -10.48 -3.07 3.27
CA ARG A 24 -9.21 -2.66 3.86
C ARG A 24 -8.67 -1.45 3.10
N ILE A 25 -8.12 -0.46 3.81
CA ILE A 25 -7.43 0.66 3.18
C ILE A 25 -6.33 0.11 2.28
N SER A 26 -6.46 0.38 0.99
CA SER A 26 -5.57 -0.05 -0.08
C SER A 26 -5.04 1.17 -0.82
N ALA A 27 -4.02 0.93 -1.65
CA ALA A 27 -3.43 1.98 -2.46
C ALA A 27 -4.46 2.57 -3.45
N ALA A 28 -5.40 1.76 -3.96
CA ALA A 28 -6.54 2.24 -4.74
C ALA A 28 -7.45 3.18 -3.93
N TRP A 29 -7.77 2.85 -2.68
CA TRP A 29 -8.58 3.73 -1.83
C TRP A 29 -7.87 5.05 -1.52
N SER A 30 -6.55 5.04 -1.36
CA SER A 30 -5.76 6.27 -1.17
C SER A 30 -5.64 7.11 -2.45
N LEU A 31 -5.58 6.48 -3.63
CA LEU A 31 -5.71 7.18 -4.91
C LEU A 31 -7.11 7.79 -5.08
N ALA A 32 -8.16 7.05 -4.71
CA ALA A 32 -9.53 7.56 -4.73
C ALA A 32 -9.70 8.74 -3.75
N ALA A 33 -9.06 8.67 -2.59
CA ALA A 33 -9.00 9.80 -1.66
C ALA A 33 -8.32 11.03 -2.31
N ALA A 34 -7.22 10.86 -3.04
CA ALA A 34 -6.61 11.95 -3.80
C ALA A 34 -7.57 12.56 -4.83
N ALA A 35 -8.31 11.73 -5.57
CA ALA A 35 -9.31 12.19 -6.52
C ALA A 35 -10.47 12.95 -5.83
N LEU A 36 -10.87 12.54 -4.63
CA LEU A 36 -11.90 13.23 -3.84
C LEU A 36 -11.43 14.57 -3.28
N VAL A 37 -10.14 14.73 -2.96
CA VAL A 37 -9.57 16.02 -2.54
C VAL A 37 -9.64 17.05 -3.66
N VAL A 38 -9.48 16.61 -4.91
CA VAL A 38 -9.59 17.45 -6.11
C VAL A 38 -11.07 17.70 -6.47
N GLY A 39 -11.89 16.66 -6.34
CA GLY A 39 -13.29 16.67 -6.76
C GLY A 39 -13.47 15.95 -8.10
N ILE A 40 -14.51 15.11 -8.17
CA ILE A 40 -14.75 14.18 -9.28
C ILE A 40 -14.88 14.91 -10.63
N GLY A 41 -15.48 16.10 -10.64
CA GLY A 41 -15.65 16.90 -11.85
C GLY A 41 -14.37 17.51 -12.40
N GLU A 42 -13.42 17.87 -11.52
CA GLU A 42 -12.12 18.41 -11.93
C GLU A 42 -11.16 17.30 -12.37
N VAL A 43 -11.24 16.12 -11.73
CA VAL A 43 -10.48 14.93 -12.14
C VAL A 43 -10.85 14.50 -13.56
N SER A 44 -12.14 14.52 -13.91
CA SER A 44 -12.58 14.12 -15.25
C SER A 44 -12.18 15.10 -16.36
N GLN A 45 -11.90 16.36 -16.01
CA GLN A 45 -11.39 17.37 -16.94
C GLN A 45 -9.87 17.32 -17.09
N SER A 46 -9.15 16.98 -16.01
CA SER A 46 -7.68 16.95 -15.98
C SER A 46 -7.09 15.66 -16.55
N VAL A 47 -7.77 14.52 -16.39
CA VAL A 47 -7.22 13.20 -16.72
C VAL A 47 -8.21 12.38 -17.53
N SER A 48 -7.71 11.74 -18.60
CA SER A 48 -8.53 10.86 -19.43
C SER A 48 -9.02 9.62 -18.66
N PRO A 49 -10.20 9.07 -18.97
CA PRO A 49 -10.69 7.84 -18.32
C PRO A 49 -9.73 6.65 -18.44
N GLN A 50 -9.01 6.56 -19.57
CA GLN A 50 -8.01 5.51 -19.81
C GLN A 50 -6.82 5.64 -18.85
N THR A 51 -6.36 6.88 -18.63
CA THR A 51 -5.29 7.18 -17.67
C THR A 51 -5.74 6.87 -16.23
N LEU A 52 -7.01 7.11 -15.87
CA LEU A 52 -7.55 6.72 -14.57
C LEU A 52 -7.53 5.20 -14.37
N VAL A 53 -7.97 4.42 -15.35
CA VAL A 53 -7.91 2.95 -15.27
C VAL A 53 -6.46 2.48 -15.12
N LEU A 54 -5.54 3.04 -15.91
CA LEU A 54 -4.10 2.72 -15.79
C LEU A 54 -3.54 3.12 -14.43
N LEU A 55 -3.99 4.22 -13.84
CA LEU A 55 -3.59 4.65 -12.50
C LEU A 55 -4.03 3.66 -11.42
N PHE A 56 -5.29 3.23 -11.45
CA PHE A 56 -5.78 2.21 -10.50
C PHE A 56 -5.07 0.87 -10.70
N LEU A 57 -4.79 0.47 -11.95
CA LEU A 57 -4.00 -0.71 -12.27
C LEU A 57 -2.55 -0.59 -11.75
N LEU A 58 -1.94 0.58 -11.90
CA LEU A 58 -0.58 0.80 -11.44
C LEU A 58 -0.48 0.70 -9.92
N VAL A 59 -1.36 1.43 -9.24
CA VAL A 59 -1.27 1.66 -7.80
C VAL A 59 -1.69 0.43 -6.98
N ASP A 60 -2.67 -0.34 -7.44
CA ASP A 60 -3.16 -1.49 -6.69
C ASP A 60 -2.47 -2.79 -7.13
N PRO A 61 -2.80 -3.41 -8.28
CA PRO A 61 -2.22 -4.70 -8.64
C PRO A 61 -0.72 -4.67 -8.97
N LEU A 62 -0.22 -3.62 -9.65
CA LEU A 62 1.19 -3.59 -10.06
C LEU A 62 2.12 -3.23 -8.88
N TRP A 63 1.82 -2.20 -8.10
CA TRP A 63 2.58 -1.90 -6.89
C TRP A 63 2.42 -2.98 -5.81
N GLY A 64 1.24 -3.59 -5.69
CA GLY A 64 1.00 -4.75 -4.83
C GLY A 64 1.88 -5.93 -5.21
N ASN A 65 2.06 -6.21 -6.51
CA ASN A 65 3.00 -7.22 -6.99
C ASN A 65 4.46 -6.86 -6.68
N ILE A 66 4.88 -5.61 -6.89
CA ILE A 66 6.24 -5.15 -6.55
C ILE A 66 6.52 -5.40 -5.07
N TRP A 67 5.60 -4.98 -4.19
CA TRP A 67 5.73 -5.15 -2.75
C TRP A 67 5.69 -6.63 -2.35
N GLY A 68 4.70 -7.39 -2.82
CA GLY A 68 4.50 -8.78 -2.48
C GLY A 68 5.69 -9.66 -2.84
N GLY A 69 6.30 -9.43 -4.01
CA GLY A 69 7.45 -10.19 -4.48
C GLY A 69 8.74 -9.98 -3.67
N LEU A 70 8.92 -8.80 -3.05
CA LEU A 70 10.13 -8.47 -2.29
C LEU A 70 9.93 -8.49 -0.77
N ALA A 71 8.88 -7.84 -0.29
CA ALA A 71 8.64 -7.65 1.14
C ALA A 71 8.00 -8.89 1.79
N THR A 72 7.16 -9.63 1.05
CA THR A 72 6.44 -10.82 1.56
C THR A 72 6.53 -12.05 0.65
N PRO A 73 7.73 -12.51 0.22
CA PRO A 73 7.89 -13.66 -0.68
C PRO A 73 7.27 -14.96 -0.16
N GLU A 74 7.07 -15.12 1.14
CA GLU A 74 6.46 -16.32 1.73
C GLU A 74 4.96 -16.44 1.47
N THR A 75 4.34 -15.33 1.05
CA THR A 75 2.94 -15.29 0.60
C THR A 75 2.81 -15.54 -0.90
N LEU A 76 3.92 -15.76 -1.62
CA LEU A 76 3.87 -16.23 -3.00
C LEU A 76 3.14 -17.57 -3.00
N PRO A 77 2.13 -17.79 -3.87
CA PRO A 77 1.58 -19.13 -4.03
C PRO A 77 2.76 -20.07 -4.21
N HIS A 78 2.74 -21.22 -3.52
CA HIS A 78 3.74 -22.26 -3.72
C HIS A 78 3.60 -22.75 -5.15
N ILE A 79 4.17 -22.01 -6.11
CA ILE A 79 4.36 -22.50 -7.45
C ILE A 79 5.44 -23.56 -7.25
N THR A 80 4.99 -24.81 -7.16
CA THR A 80 5.83 -26.00 -7.32
C THR A 80 6.36 -25.98 -8.75
N LEU A 81 7.23 -25.01 -9.03
CA LEU A 81 8.09 -25.05 -10.18
C LEU A 81 9.00 -26.24 -9.88
N THR A 82 8.87 -27.28 -10.70
CA THR A 82 9.92 -28.26 -10.95
C THR A 82 11.13 -27.52 -11.52
N VAL A 83 11.77 -26.68 -10.69
CA VAL A 83 13.05 -26.07 -10.99
C VAL A 83 14.06 -27.20 -10.89
N GLN A 84 14.31 -27.84 -12.03
CA GLN A 84 15.51 -28.63 -12.24
C GLN A 84 16.67 -27.83 -11.67
N HIS A 85 17.31 -28.36 -10.63
CA HIS A 85 18.44 -27.77 -9.95
C HIS A 85 19.62 -27.62 -10.93
N ARG A 86 19.61 -26.60 -11.78
CA ARG A 86 20.79 -26.20 -12.52
C ARG A 86 21.74 -25.58 -11.51
N ARG A 87 22.90 -26.22 -11.32
CA ARG A 87 23.98 -25.70 -10.48
C ARG A 87 24.27 -24.25 -10.94
N PRO A 88 24.28 -23.27 -10.02
CA PRO A 88 24.63 -21.90 -10.38
C PRO A 88 26.04 -21.89 -10.96
N TRP A 89 26.24 -21.15 -12.06
CA TRP A 89 27.51 -21.08 -12.78
C TRP A 89 28.62 -20.38 -11.99
N LEU A 90 28.24 -19.61 -10.97
CA LEU A 90 29.13 -18.83 -10.12
C LEU A 90 29.44 -19.59 -8.81
N PRO A 91 30.71 -19.90 -8.51
CA PRO A 91 31.09 -20.71 -7.33
C PRO A 91 30.66 -20.11 -5.99
N TYR A 92 30.53 -18.78 -5.91
CA TYR A 92 30.11 -18.08 -4.69
C TYR A 92 28.60 -18.12 -4.45
N LEU A 93 27.81 -18.65 -5.38
CA LEU A 93 26.36 -18.86 -5.22
C LEU A 93 26.00 -20.30 -4.81
N VAL A 94 26.99 -21.12 -4.47
CA VAL A 94 26.77 -22.49 -3.98
C VAL A 94 26.06 -22.46 -2.62
N MET A 95 25.12 -23.40 -2.41
CA MET A 95 24.40 -23.55 -1.13
C MET A 95 25.41 -23.66 0.03
N GLY A 96 25.22 -22.83 1.06
CA GLY A 96 26.12 -22.70 2.21
C GLY A 96 27.08 -21.51 2.17
N SER A 97 27.24 -20.81 1.05
CA SER A 97 28.10 -19.61 1.01
C SER A 97 27.45 -18.41 1.73
N PRO A 98 28.26 -17.45 2.24
CA PRO A 98 27.74 -16.20 2.81
C PRO A 98 26.88 -15.42 1.80
N ALA A 99 27.32 -15.36 0.54
CA ALA A 99 26.58 -14.70 -0.53
C ALA A 99 25.24 -15.43 -0.80
N ALA A 100 25.21 -16.76 -0.80
CA ALA A 100 23.99 -17.55 -0.94
C ALA A 100 23.02 -17.36 0.24
N ARG A 101 23.51 -17.05 1.45
CA ARG A 101 22.68 -16.69 2.60
C ARG A 101 22.08 -15.28 2.46
N VAL A 102 22.90 -14.29 2.10
CA VAL A 102 22.44 -12.91 1.83
C VAL A 102 21.41 -12.88 0.71
N LEU A 103 21.59 -13.74 -0.29
CA LEU A 103 20.73 -13.86 -1.46
C LEU A 103 19.53 -14.81 -1.25
N GLY A 104 19.34 -15.38 -0.06
CA GLY A 104 18.17 -16.20 0.26
C GLY A 104 18.09 -17.53 -0.50
N MET A 105 19.22 -18.08 -0.94
CA MET A 105 19.30 -19.33 -1.72
C MET A 105 19.19 -20.62 -0.87
N HIS A 106 18.85 -20.52 0.42
CA HIS A 106 18.72 -21.66 1.34
C HIS A 106 17.30 -22.27 1.37
N GLY A 107 16.44 -21.86 0.44
CA GLY A 107 15.14 -22.47 0.14
C GLY A 107 14.97 -22.66 -1.37
N PRO A 108 13.85 -23.22 -1.84
CA PRO A 108 13.64 -23.47 -3.27
C PRO A 108 13.64 -22.13 -4.03
N GLY A 109 14.77 -21.80 -4.65
CA GLY A 109 14.86 -20.89 -5.79
C GLY A 109 14.29 -19.47 -5.63
N VAL A 110 14.21 -18.88 -4.43
CA VAL A 110 13.56 -17.56 -4.19
C VAL A 110 14.07 -16.48 -5.15
N LEU A 111 15.37 -16.43 -5.45
CA LEU A 111 15.94 -15.50 -6.43
C LEU A 111 15.65 -15.84 -7.89
N ALA A 112 15.58 -17.12 -8.23
CA ALA A 112 15.25 -17.56 -9.59
C ALA A 112 13.76 -17.36 -9.89
N ILE A 113 12.92 -17.52 -8.87
CA ILE A 113 11.48 -17.27 -8.91
C ILE A 113 11.21 -15.76 -8.90
N SER A 114 11.89 -14.98 -8.04
CA SER A 114 11.77 -13.52 -8.04
C SER A 114 12.32 -12.92 -9.34
N ALA A 115 13.48 -13.34 -9.83
CA ALA A 115 14.01 -12.81 -11.09
C ALA A 115 13.17 -13.18 -12.32
N ARG A 116 12.40 -14.28 -12.31
CA ARG A 116 11.54 -14.67 -13.45
C ARG A 116 10.12 -14.16 -13.37
N ALA A 117 9.54 -14.03 -12.17
CA ALA A 117 8.15 -13.61 -12.00
C ALA A 117 8.00 -12.13 -11.61
N TRP A 118 8.96 -11.57 -10.85
CA TRP A 118 8.87 -10.20 -10.35
C TRP A 118 9.44 -9.15 -11.32
N LEU A 119 10.56 -9.44 -12.00
CA LEU A 119 11.16 -8.53 -12.99
C LEU A 119 10.19 -8.13 -14.12
N PRO A 120 9.42 -9.06 -14.73
CA PRO A 120 8.40 -8.69 -15.70
C PRO A 120 7.32 -7.78 -15.09
N GLY A 121 6.91 -8.03 -13.85
CA GLY A 121 5.96 -7.18 -13.13
C GLY A 121 6.47 -5.74 -12.93
N VAL A 122 7.74 -5.58 -12.53
CA VAL A 122 8.38 -4.27 -12.40
C VAL A 122 8.48 -3.57 -13.75
N ALA A 123 8.85 -4.29 -14.81
CA ALA A 123 8.93 -3.73 -16.16
C ALA A 123 7.55 -3.24 -16.64
N VAL A 124 6.49 -4.02 -16.41
CA VAL A 124 5.11 -3.62 -16.72
C VAL A 124 4.67 -2.41 -15.89
N ALA A 125 5.01 -2.37 -14.60
CA ALA A 125 4.72 -1.22 -13.75
C ALA A 125 5.41 0.06 -14.24
N LEU A 126 6.68 -0.02 -14.62
CA LEU A 126 7.42 1.10 -15.18
C LEU A 126 6.87 1.54 -16.54
N ALA A 127 6.46 0.60 -17.39
CA ALA A 127 5.82 0.91 -18.67
C ALA A 127 4.46 1.61 -18.49
N ALA A 128 3.63 1.09 -17.57
CA ALA A 128 2.35 1.72 -17.22
C ALA A 128 2.57 3.12 -16.62
N ALA A 129 3.55 3.27 -15.72
CA ALA A 129 3.92 4.55 -15.14
C ALA A 129 4.40 5.56 -16.21
N ALA A 130 5.24 5.11 -17.14
CA ALA A 130 5.70 5.95 -18.26
C ALA A 130 4.55 6.37 -19.18
N ALA A 131 3.55 5.51 -19.38
CA ALA A 131 2.34 5.84 -20.15
C ALA A 131 1.42 6.86 -19.45
N ILE A 132 1.43 6.91 -18.11
CA ILE A 132 0.67 7.88 -17.32
C ILE A 132 1.39 9.23 -17.26
N GLY A 133 2.70 9.22 -17.00
CA GLY A 133 3.53 10.43 -16.94
C GLY A 133 4.63 10.38 -15.88
N MET A 134 5.48 11.41 -15.87
CA MET A 134 6.67 11.44 -15.02
C MET A 134 6.39 11.30 -13.50
N PRO A 135 5.33 11.91 -12.93
CA PRO A 135 5.02 11.71 -11.50
C PRO A 135 4.77 10.25 -11.14
N ALA A 136 4.14 9.48 -12.03
CA ALA A 136 3.90 8.06 -11.82
C ALA A 136 5.19 7.23 -11.88
N VAL A 137 6.14 7.61 -12.75
CA VAL A 137 7.45 6.97 -12.83
C VAL A 137 8.21 7.17 -11.52
N TRP A 138 8.29 8.40 -11.03
CA TRP A 138 8.95 8.69 -9.75
C TRP A 138 8.30 7.96 -8.58
N ALA A 139 6.97 7.96 -8.50
CA ALA A 139 6.25 7.24 -7.46
C ALA A 139 6.52 5.72 -7.52
N THR A 140 6.56 5.14 -8.72
CA THR A 140 6.87 3.71 -8.90
C THR A 140 8.32 3.39 -8.47
N LEU A 141 9.27 4.27 -8.76
CA LEU A 141 10.66 4.13 -8.30
C LEU A 141 10.76 4.24 -6.76
N VAL A 142 9.99 5.14 -6.14
CA VAL A 142 9.90 5.23 -4.67
C VAL A 142 9.33 3.96 -4.08
N VAL A 143 8.24 3.42 -4.63
CA VAL A 143 7.64 2.15 -4.18
C VAL A 143 8.63 1.00 -4.33
N LEU A 144 9.39 0.95 -5.43
CA LEU A 144 10.46 -0.01 -5.62
C LEU A 144 11.54 0.10 -4.54
N GLY A 145 12.00 1.32 -4.23
CA GLY A 145 12.96 1.58 -3.16
C GLY A 145 12.44 1.17 -1.78
N LEU A 146 11.16 1.44 -1.48
CA LEU A 146 10.51 1.03 -0.24
C LEU A 146 10.39 -0.50 -0.15
N ALA A 147 10.06 -1.18 -1.25
CA ALA A 147 9.99 -2.64 -1.31
C ALA A 147 11.37 -3.29 -1.10
N VAL A 148 12.43 -2.74 -1.71
CA VAL A 148 13.82 -3.16 -1.47
C VAL A 148 14.22 -2.92 -0.01
N THR A 149 13.84 -1.78 0.57
CA THR A 149 14.10 -1.47 1.98
C THR A 149 13.39 -2.47 2.90
N ALA A 150 12.14 -2.83 2.60
CA ALA A 150 11.39 -3.84 3.35
C ALA A 150 12.01 -5.24 3.22
N TRP A 151 12.57 -5.58 2.07
CA TRP A 151 13.34 -6.80 1.89
C TRP A 151 14.63 -6.80 2.73
N LEU A 152 15.40 -5.70 2.69
CA LEU A 152 16.63 -5.53 3.49
C LEU A 152 16.36 -5.59 4.99
N GLN A 153 15.18 -5.15 5.44
CA GLN A 153 14.78 -5.18 6.85
C GLN A 153 14.79 -6.60 7.45
N ARG A 154 14.62 -7.64 6.62
CA ARG A 154 14.74 -9.04 7.04
C ARG A 154 16.14 -9.41 7.53
N TYR A 155 17.14 -8.65 7.09
CA TYR A 155 18.55 -8.86 7.43
C TYR A 155 19.08 -7.81 8.41
N VAL A 156 18.53 -6.60 8.40
CA VAL A 156 18.92 -5.49 9.29
C VAL A 156 17.68 -4.76 9.82
N ALA A 157 17.38 -4.92 11.11
CA ALA A 157 16.19 -4.34 11.73
C ALA A 157 16.29 -2.81 11.93
N LEU A 158 16.15 -2.04 10.84
CA LEU A 158 16.24 -0.57 10.84
C LEU A 158 14.87 0.11 11.01
N VAL A 159 13.89 -0.26 10.19
CA VAL A 159 12.56 0.39 10.13
C VAL A 159 11.47 -0.67 10.15
N PRO A 160 10.40 -0.56 10.96
CA PRO A 160 9.32 -1.55 10.96
C PRO A 160 8.66 -1.67 9.58
N ALA A 161 8.44 -2.91 9.09
CA ALA A 161 7.82 -3.16 7.80
C ALA A 161 6.40 -2.56 7.68
N SER A 162 5.67 -2.45 8.79
CA SER A 162 4.36 -1.81 8.85
C SER A 162 4.42 -0.32 8.48
N VAL A 163 5.50 0.39 8.82
CA VAL A 163 5.70 1.81 8.43
C VAL A 163 5.90 1.91 6.93
N LEU A 164 6.80 1.09 6.37
CA LEU A 164 7.09 1.06 4.94
C LEU A 164 5.83 0.70 4.13
N HIS A 165 5.04 -0.25 4.63
CA HIS A 165 3.77 -0.62 4.03
C HIS A 165 2.77 0.54 4.01
N SER A 166 2.62 1.27 5.13
CA SER A 166 1.75 2.45 5.19
C SER A 166 2.16 3.56 4.22
N LEU A 167 3.46 3.74 3.99
CA LEU A 167 3.95 4.69 2.97
C LEU A 167 3.56 4.26 1.56
N VAL A 168 3.70 2.98 1.23
CA VAL A 168 3.35 2.45 -0.10
C VAL A 168 1.84 2.46 -0.33
N VAL A 169 1.04 2.18 0.71
CA VAL A 169 -0.42 2.09 0.59
C VAL A 169 -1.10 3.46 0.67
N VAL A 170 -0.55 4.43 1.42
CA VAL A 170 -1.21 5.73 1.63
C VAL A 170 -0.43 6.86 0.99
N ALA A 171 0.80 7.10 1.46
CA ALA A 171 1.54 8.31 1.10
C ALA A 171 1.88 8.38 -0.39
N ALA A 172 2.50 7.32 -0.94
CA ALA A 172 2.90 7.27 -2.34
C ALA A 172 1.73 7.45 -3.33
N PRO A 173 0.61 6.69 -3.24
CA PRO A 173 -0.49 6.83 -4.20
C PRO A 173 -1.24 8.13 -4.04
N TRP A 174 -1.42 8.62 -2.81
CA TRP A 174 -2.12 9.87 -2.58
C TRP A 174 -1.31 11.06 -3.11
N PHE A 175 -0.02 11.11 -2.77
CA PHE A 175 0.88 12.15 -3.26
C PHE A 175 0.96 12.17 -4.78
N MET A 176 1.15 11.01 -5.40
CA MET A 176 1.15 10.88 -6.87
C MET A 176 -0.17 11.33 -7.47
N GLY A 177 -1.31 10.91 -6.91
CA GLY A 177 -2.64 11.31 -7.37
C GLY A 177 -2.79 12.83 -7.40
N LEU A 178 -2.50 13.51 -6.29
CA LEU A 178 -2.60 14.98 -6.23
C LEU A 178 -1.74 15.67 -7.30
N THR A 179 -0.49 15.22 -7.48
CA THR A 179 0.38 15.81 -8.51
C THR A 179 -0.16 15.64 -9.93
N LEU A 180 -0.74 14.48 -10.24
CA LEU A 180 -1.30 14.20 -11.57
C LEU A 180 -2.62 14.92 -11.81
N PHE A 181 -3.40 15.16 -10.76
CA PHE A 181 -4.63 15.92 -10.82
C PHE A 181 -4.42 17.45 -10.77
N GLY A 182 -3.16 17.91 -10.89
CA GLY A 182 -2.84 19.34 -10.98
C GLY A 182 -2.84 20.09 -9.65
N LEU A 183 -2.88 19.38 -8.52
CA LEU A 183 -2.81 19.97 -7.20
C LEU A 183 -1.40 19.87 -6.62
N ASP A 184 -0.98 20.94 -5.94
CA ASP A 184 0.25 20.90 -5.14
C ASP A 184 0.03 19.99 -3.91
N PRO A 185 0.73 18.84 -3.80
CA PRO A 185 0.65 17.96 -2.65
C PRO A 185 1.37 18.52 -1.42
N TRP A 186 2.26 19.51 -1.59
CA TRP A 186 3.04 20.11 -0.51
C TRP A 186 2.26 21.18 0.25
N SER A 187 1.03 21.48 -0.18
CA SER A 187 0.16 22.38 0.58
C SER A 187 -0.07 21.81 1.99
N GLY A 188 0.13 22.65 3.01
CA GLY A 188 0.30 22.18 4.39
C GLY A 188 -0.84 21.29 4.91
N LEU A 189 -2.09 21.60 4.55
CA LEU A 189 -3.27 20.81 4.96
C LEU A 189 -3.36 19.45 4.27
N ARG A 190 -3.13 19.40 2.95
CA ARG A 190 -3.18 18.14 2.18
C ARG A 190 -2.05 17.23 2.60
N TRP A 191 -0.86 17.79 2.75
CA TRP A 191 0.30 17.08 3.27
C TRP A 191 0.05 16.54 4.69
N ALA A 192 -0.50 17.37 5.58
CA ALA A 192 -0.84 16.94 6.94
C ALA A 192 -1.86 15.79 6.93
N LEU A 193 -2.88 15.85 6.08
CA LEU A 193 -3.88 14.79 5.95
C LEU A 193 -3.24 13.47 5.49
N ILE A 194 -2.34 13.51 4.49
CA ILE A 194 -1.59 12.34 4.02
C ILE A 194 -0.76 11.73 5.16
N LEU A 195 -0.03 12.56 5.91
CA LEU A 195 0.78 12.09 7.04
C LEU A 195 -0.07 11.46 8.14
N LEU A 196 -1.20 12.08 8.48
CA LEU A 196 -2.10 11.56 9.51
C LEU A 196 -2.74 10.24 9.10
N TRP A 197 -3.15 10.08 7.84
CA TRP A 197 -3.65 8.78 7.35
C TRP A 197 -2.56 7.73 7.26
N THR A 198 -1.33 8.11 6.91
CA THR A 198 -0.18 7.21 6.94
C THR A 198 0.07 6.72 8.38
N LEU A 199 0.01 7.63 9.36
CA LEU A 199 0.11 7.30 10.78
C LEU A 199 -1.06 6.41 11.26
N HIS A 200 -2.28 6.68 10.80
CA HIS A 200 -3.46 5.87 11.12
C HIS A 200 -3.30 4.43 10.63
N VAL A 201 -2.98 4.25 9.34
CA VAL A 201 -2.79 2.92 8.74
C VAL A 201 -1.62 2.19 9.40
N TRP A 202 -0.55 2.91 9.75
CA TRP A 202 0.55 2.31 10.51
C TRP A 202 0.10 1.83 11.88
N GLY A 203 -0.66 2.66 12.62
CA GLY A 203 -1.20 2.31 13.92
C GLY A 203 -2.16 1.14 13.88
N ALA A 204 -3.02 1.09 12.84
CA ALA A 204 -3.95 0.00 12.58
C ALA A 204 -3.21 -1.33 12.33
N ASN A 205 -2.25 -1.34 11.40
CA ASN A 205 -1.46 -2.54 11.11
C ASN A 205 -0.64 -2.98 12.32
N SER A 206 -0.02 -2.04 13.04
CA SER A 206 0.75 -2.36 14.25
C SER A 206 -0.11 -2.98 15.35
N SER A 207 -1.39 -2.57 15.45
CA SER A 207 -2.35 -3.13 16.41
C SER A 207 -2.88 -4.51 15.97
N LEU A 208 -2.90 -4.80 14.68
CA LEU A 208 -3.23 -6.12 14.14
C LEU A 208 -2.07 -7.10 14.30
N ASP A 209 -0.83 -6.64 14.08
CA ASP A 209 0.39 -7.45 14.21
C ASP A 209 0.69 -7.78 15.68
N ASN A 210 0.43 -6.84 16.61
CA ASN A 210 0.64 -7.01 18.05
C ASN A 210 -0.61 -6.59 18.83
N PRO A 211 -1.63 -7.45 18.94
CA PRO A 211 -2.84 -7.16 19.69
C PRO A 211 -2.52 -6.81 21.15
N GLY A 212 -3.06 -5.68 21.63
CA GLY A 212 -2.85 -5.19 23.00
C GLY A 212 -1.64 -4.27 23.18
N ALA A 213 -0.79 -4.09 22.16
CA ALA A 213 0.30 -3.12 22.23
C ALA A 213 -0.24 -1.68 22.14
N LEU A 214 0.07 -0.86 23.15
CA LEU A 214 -0.40 0.54 23.24
C LEU A 214 0.08 1.42 22.08
N ARG A 215 1.23 1.09 21.48
CA ARG A 215 1.86 1.93 20.45
C ARG A 215 0.99 2.08 19.20
N GLY A 216 0.38 1.00 18.73
CA GLY A 216 -0.49 1.03 17.55
C GLY A 216 -1.76 1.85 17.79
N LEU A 217 -2.40 1.61 18.95
CA LEU A 217 -3.58 2.35 19.39
C LEU A 217 -3.30 3.84 19.59
N ALA A 218 -2.17 4.19 20.20
CA ALA A 218 -1.74 5.58 20.37
C ALA A 218 -1.53 6.27 19.01
N GLY A 219 -0.90 5.59 18.04
CA GLY A 219 -0.75 6.10 16.68
C GLY A 219 -2.09 6.40 16.01
N MET A 220 -3.05 5.48 16.13
CA MET A 220 -4.41 5.70 15.62
C MET A 220 -5.11 6.87 16.33
N ALA A 221 -5.02 6.97 17.65
CA ALA A 221 -5.62 8.06 18.42
C ALA A 221 -5.07 9.43 17.99
N VAL A 222 -3.74 9.55 17.90
CA VAL A 222 -3.07 10.78 17.48
C VAL A 222 -3.48 11.15 16.05
N ALA A 223 -3.53 10.18 15.14
CA ALA A 223 -3.97 10.41 13.77
C ALA A 223 -5.43 10.92 13.71
N GLN A 224 -6.36 10.27 14.42
CA GLN A 224 -7.77 10.66 14.43
C GLN A 224 -7.97 12.05 15.07
N ALA A 225 -7.30 12.32 16.19
CA ALA A 225 -7.33 13.64 16.82
C ALA A 225 -6.76 14.72 15.89
N GLY A 226 -5.65 14.43 15.19
CA GLY A 226 -5.07 15.35 14.21
C GLY A 226 -6.00 15.61 13.03
N ILE A 227 -6.66 14.59 12.49
CA ILE A 227 -7.63 14.75 11.40
C ILE A 227 -8.85 15.57 11.88
N ALA A 228 -9.32 15.30 13.11
CA ALA A 228 -10.39 16.10 13.71
C ALA A 228 -10.00 17.58 13.82
N LEU A 229 -8.79 17.87 14.33
CA LEU A 229 -8.28 19.23 14.42
C LEU A 229 -8.17 19.88 13.03
N LEU A 230 -7.65 19.17 12.02
CA LEU A 230 -7.61 19.67 10.64
C LEU A 230 -8.99 20.08 10.13
N LEU A 231 -10.03 19.29 10.40
CA LEU A 231 -11.40 19.61 9.95
C LEU A 231 -12.06 20.72 10.76
N ILE A 232 -11.72 20.87 12.05
CA ILE A 232 -12.15 22.01 12.85
C ILE A 232 -11.59 23.30 12.26
N PHE A 233 -10.28 23.33 11.99
CA PHE A 233 -9.64 24.50 11.35
C PHE A 233 -10.12 24.72 9.92
N GLY A 234 -10.42 23.65 9.19
CA GLY A 234 -11.03 23.68 7.86
C GLY A 234 -12.51 24.00 7.83
N GLN A 235 -13.15 24.28 8.97
CA GLN A 235 -14.57 24.62 9.05
C GLN A 235 -15.50 23.58 8.39
N ALA A 236 -15.20 22.29 8.55
CA ALA A 236 -15.99 21.18 7.99
C ALA A 236 -16.74 20.38 9.08
N PRO A 237 -17.69 20.98 9.82
CA PRO A 237 -18.32 20.37 11.00
C PRO A 237 -19.17 19.14 10.67
N LEU A 238 -19.81 19.12 9.49
CA LEU A 238 -20.63 17.98 9.07
C LEU A 238 -19.77 16.73 8.83
N SER A 239 -18.66 16.89 8.11
CA SER A 239 -17.69 15.81 7.88
C SER A 239 -17.08 15.32 9.19
N LEU A 240 -16.77 16.24 10.12
CA LEU A 240 -16.29 15.88 11.45
C LEU A 240 -17.30 15.01 12.22
N ALA A 241 -18.59 15.36 12.20
CA ALA A 241 -19.63 14.58 12.86
C ALA A 241 -19.71 13.15 12.28
N VAL A 242 -19.64 13.01 10.96
CA VAL A 242 -19.61 11.70 10.28
C VAL A 242 -18.36 10.91 10.69
N LEU A 243 -17.18 11.53 10.72
CA LEU A 243 -15.94 10.86 11.14
C LEU A 243 -16.00 10.38 12.59
N CYS A 244 -16.56 11.17 13.50
CA CYS A 244 -16.75 10.76 14.89
C CYS A 244 -17.59 9.48 15.00
N ILE A 245 -18.67 9.36 14.21
CA ILE A 245 -19.51 8.15 14.16
C ILE A 245 -18.72 6.96 13.60
N LEU A 246 -17.96 7.16 12.52
CA LEU A 246 -17.17 6.10 11.89
C LEU A 246 -16.04 5.60 12.82
N TRP A 247 -15.35 6.50 13.50
CA TRP A 247 -14.29 6.13 14.45
C TRP A 247 -14.82 5.55 15.76
N LEU A 248 -16.06 5.85 16.15
CA LEU A 248 -16.68 5.25 17.33
C LEU A 248 -16.66 3.72 17.27
N ALA A 249 -16.89 3.13 16.10
CA ALA A 249 -16.80 1.68 15.91
C ALA A 249 -15.44 1.11 16.33
N THR A 250 -14.35 1.85 16.04
CA THR A 250 -12.99 1.45 16.42
C THR A 250 -12.84 1.41 17.94
N TRP A 251 -13.24 2.48 18.63
CA TRP A 251 -13.06 2.59 20.07
C TRP A 251 -14.00 1.68 20.85
N VAL A 252 -15.21 1.44 20.35
CA VAL A 252 -16.11 0.42 20.89
C VAL A 252 -15.51 -0.98 20.72
N ALA A 253 -14.90 -1.29 19.56
CA ALA A 253 -14.23 -2.57 19.36
C ALA A 253 -13.04 -2.75 20.31
N VAL A 254 -12.19 -1.73 20.47
CA VAL A 254 -11.08 -1.73 21.43
C VAL A 254 -11.59 -1.94 22.86
N TYR A 255 -12.59 -1.17 23.28
CA TYR A 255 -13.16 -1.27 24.62
C TYR A 255 -13.76 -2.66 24.91
N ARG A 256 -14.38 -3.28 23.91
CA ARG A 256 -14.98 -4.63 24.02
C ARG A 256 -13.97 -5.76 23.77
N GLY A 257 -12.70 -5.46 23.51
CA GLY A 257 -11.69 -6.47 23.17
C GLY A 257 -11.99 -7.23 21.86
N GLN A 258 -12.74 -6.62 20.94
CA GLN A 258 -13.11 -7.23 19.67
C GLN A 258 -12.02 -7.06 18.60
N PRO A 259 -11.93 -7.98 17.62
CA PRO A 259 -10.94 -7.89 16.55
C PRO A 259 -11.19 -6.64 15.68
N LEU A 260 -10.14 -5.86 15.45
CA LEU A 260 -10.20 -4.63 14.64
C LEU A 260 -10.41 -4.89 13.14
N GLN A 261 -10.35 -6.16 12.70
CA GLN A 261 -10.63 -6.55 11.31
C GLN A 261 -12.05 -6.16 10.89
N ASN A 262 -13.01 -6.20 11.83
CA ASN A 262 -14.42 -5.91 11.58
C ASN A 262 -14.70 -4.42 11.31
N VAL A 263 -13.78 -3.52 11.67
CA VAL A 263 -13.97 -2.08 11.54
C VAL A 263 -13.23 -1.48 10.32
N GLN A 264 -12.57 -2.30 9.51
CA GLN A 264 -11.80 -1.83 8.34
C GLN A 264 -12.65 -1.01 7.36
N ALA A 265 -13.90 -1.40 7.13
CA ALA A 265 -14.82 -0.64 6.29
C ALA A 265 -15.08 0.78 6.83
N SER A 266 -15.19 0.93 8.15
CA SER A 266 -15.36 2.24 8.79
C SER A 266 -14.13 3.12 8.58
N TRP A 267 -12.93 2.54 8.59
CA TRP A 267 -11.69 3.28 8.33
C TRP A 267 -11.58 3.75 6.88
N THR A 268 -11.93 2.90 5.92
CA THR A 268 -11.95 3.26 4.50
C THR A 268 -13.01 4.33 4.21
N ALA A 269 -14.20 4.22 4.80
CA ALA A 269 -15.21 5.27 4.70
C ALA A 269 -14.71 6.59 5.31
N ALA A 270 -14.05 6.54 6.48
CA ALA A 270 -13.48 7.72 7.13
C ALA A 270 -12.38 8.37 6.28
N LEU A 271 -11.54 7.57 5.62
CA LEU A 271 -10.53 8.05 4.67
C LEU A 271 -11.18 8.88 3.56
N LEU A 272 -12.17 8.30 2.89
CA LEU A 272 -12.86 8.96 1.78
C LEU A 272 -13.65 10.20 2.23
N VAL A 273 -14.33 10.15 3.38
CA VAL A 273 -15.07 11.30 3.93
C VAL A 273 -14.11 12.44 4.28
N SER A 274 -13.00 12.15 4.95
CA SER A 274 -12.02 13.18 5.30
C SER A 274 -11.35 13.82 4.07
N ALA A 275 -11.12 13.03 3.02
CA ALA A 275 -10.60 13.51 1.75
C ALA A 275 -11.62 14.40 1.02
N ALA A 276 -12.87 13.95 0.90
CA ALA A 276 -13.95 14.72 0.30
C ALA A 276 -14.20 16.04 1.06
N ALA A 277 -14.04 16.05 2.39
CA ALA A 277 -14.19 17.24 3.21
C ALA A 277 -13.21 18.37 2.80
N MET A 278 -12.05 18.05 2.23
CA MET A 278 -11.06 19.04 1.77
C MET A 278 -11.59 19.92 0.63
N THR A 279 -12.62 19.50 -0.10
CA THR A 279 -13.29 20.34 -1.13
C THR A 279 -14.19 21.41 -0.52
N GLN A 280 -14.61 21.23 0.73
CA GLN A 280 -15.53 22.13 1.44
C GLN A 280 -14.78 23.11 2.35
N THR A 281 -13.49 22.89 2.59
CA THR A 281 -12.72 23.72 3.50
C THR A 281 -12.43 25.08 2.87
N VAL A 282 -12.90 26.14 3.49
CA VAL A 282 -12.68 27.52 3.06
C VAL A 282 -11.30 27.97 3.56
N PHE A 283 -10.37 28.20 2.64
CA PHE A 283 -9.07 28.80 2.90
C PHE A 283 -8.71 29.81 1.83
#